data_AF-A0A392TJQ7-F1
#
_entry.id   AF-A0A392TJQ7-F1
#
_cell.length_a   1.000
_cell.length_b   1.000
_cell.length_c   1.000
_cell.angle_alpha   90.00
_cell.angle_beta   90.00
_cell.angle_gamma   90.00
#
_symmetry.space_group_name_H-M   'P 1'
#
loop_
_entity.id
_entity.type
_entity.pdbx_description
1 polymer ?
#
loop_
_entity_poly.entity_id
_entity_poly.type
_entity_poly.pdbx_seq_one_letter_code
_entity_poly.pdbx_strand_id
1 'polypeptide(L)' 'MAGKLRSKWIGPFVVTNVFHYGAVEIKSAGTDKVFKVNGQRLKLFHENLMPEEEIVEELPLEEPSYTPAATP' A
#
# COMPACT_ATOMS: atom_id res chain seq x y z
N MET A 1 -11.75 15.55 33.82
CA MET A 1 -11.59 16.13 32.46
C MET A 1 -11.57 14.99 31.45
N ALA A 2 -12.47 15.00 30.47
CA ALA A 2 -12.53 13.98 29.42
C ALA A 2 -11.36 14.18 28.45
N GLY A 3 -10.36 13.28 28.51
CA GLY A 3 -9.21 13.31 27.62
C GLY A 3 -9.60 13.00 26.18
N LYS A 4 -9.00 13.73 25.22
CA LYS A 4 -9.28 13.58 23.78
C LYS A 4 -8.96 12.15 23.33
N LEU A 5 -9.98 11.43 22.85
CA LEU A 5 -9.80 10.09 22.29
C LEU A 5 -8.94 10.16 21.02
N ARG A 6 -7.79 9.50 21.04
CA ARG A 6 -6.94 9.32 19.86
C ARG A 6 -7.06 7.89 19.38
N SER A 7 -7.53 7.71 18.15
CA SER A 7 -7.53 6.40 17.50
C SER A 7 -6.08 6.00 17.22
N LYS A 8 -5.61 4.91 17.82
CA LYS A 8 -4.30 4.32 17.56
C LYS A 8 -4.49 3.02 16.78
N TRP A 9 -3.80 2.89 15.66
CA TRP A 9 -3.75 1.64 14.91
C TRP A 9 -2.84 0.65 15.65
N ILE A 10 -3.34 -0.56 15.85
CA ILE A 10 -2.58 -1.70 16.36
C ILE A 10 -2.06 -2.50 15.16
N GLY A 11 -0.95 -3.23 15.35
CA GLY A 11 -0.02 -3.73 14.31
C GLY A 11 -0.59 -4.56 13.14
N PRO A 12 0.25 -5.35 12.45
CA PRO A 12 -0.20 -6.10 11.29
C PRO A 12 -1.13 -7.26 11.70
N PHE A 13 -2.16 -7.49 10.89
CA PHE A 13 -3.08 -8.62 11.01
C PHE A 13 -3.23 -9.29 9.65
N VAL A 14 -3.48 -10.60 9.66
CA VAL A 14 -3.77 -11.38 8.47
C VAL A 14 -5.28 -11.46 8.30
N VAL A 15 -5.80 -11.11 7.13
CA VAL A 15 -7.23 -11.26 6.83
C VAL A 15 -7.50 -12.73 6.48
N THR A 16 -8.42 -13.37 7.21
CA THR A 16 -8.80 -14.77 6.97
C THR A 16 -10.08 -14.89 6.15
N ASN A 17 -11.03 -13.97 6.35
CA ASN A 17 -12.30 -14.01 5.65
C ASN A 17 -12.92 -12.62 5.49
N VAL A 18 -13.62 -12.41 4.39
CA VAL A 18 -14.37 -11.16 4.13
C VAL A 18 -15.82 -11.52 3.94
N PHE A 19 -16.67 -11.00 4.81
CA PHE A 19 -18.10 -11.25 4.77
C PHE A 19 -18.82 -10.21 3.91
N HIS A 20 -19.97 -10.62 3.39
CA HIS A 20 -20.96 -9.70 2.83
C HIS A 20 -21.24 -8.56 3.83
N TYR A 21 -21.40 -7.35 3.30
CA TYR A 21 -21.61 -6.11 4.09
C TYR A 21 -20.39 -5.57 4.85
N GLY A 22 -19.18 -6.05 4.53
CA GLY A 22 -17.94 -5.38 4.93
C GLY A 22 -17.44 -5.73 6.34
N ALA A 23 -17.97 -6.77 6.98
CA ALA A 23 -17.30 -7.37 8.13
C ALA A 23 -16.11 -8.20 7.65
N VAL A 24 -14.99 -8.11 8.34
CA VAL A 24 -13.74 -8.78 7.99
C VAL A 24 -13.24 -9.54 9.21
N GLU A 25 -12.90 -10.81 9.01
CA GLU A 25 -12.23 -11.63 9.98
C GLU A 25 -10.72 -11.46 9.84
N ILE A 26 -10.05 -11.12 10.94
CA ILE A 26 -8.62 -10.92 11.02
C ILE A 26 -8.00 -11.82 12.09
N LYS A 27 -6.80 -12.30 11.82
CA LYS A 27 -6.00 -13.13 12.72
C LYS A 27 -4.71 -12.40 13.10
N SER A 28 -4.39 -12.41 14.39
CA SER A 28 -3.12 -11.87 14.89
C SER A 28 -1.98 -12.83 14.56
N ALA A 29 -0.90 -12.32 13.96
CA ALA A 29 0.26 -13.11 13.59
C ALA A 29 1.03 -13.69 14.80
N GLY A 30 0.96 -13.05 15.97
CA GLY A 30 1.75 -13.45 17.14
C GLY A 30 0.99 -14.28 18.18
N THR A 31 -0.34 -14.21 18.23
CA THR A 31 -1.15 -14.92 19.25
C THR A 31 -2.16 -15.87 18.61
N ASP A 32 -2.21 -15.96 17.28
CA ASP A 32 -3.19 -16.73 16.51
C ASP A 32 -4.67 -16.41 16.81
N LYS A 33 -4.93 -15.32 17.57
CA LYS A 33 -6.28 -14.91 17.95
C LYS A 33 -7.01 -14.34 16.75
N VAL A 34 -8.27 -14.76 16.60
CA VAL A 34 -9.16 -14.34 15.53
C VAL A 34 -10.16 -13.31 16.05
N PHE A 35 -10.38 -12.25 15.28
CA PHE A 35 -11.30 -11.17 15.59
C PHE A 35 -12.15 -10.86 14.36
N LYS A 36 -13.41 -10.49 14.58
CA LYS A 36 -14.29 -9.96 13.53
C LYS A 36 -14.44 -8.46 13.71
N VAL A 37 -14.02 -7.69 12.71
CA VAL A 37 -14.04 -6.22 12.72
C VAL A 37 -14.81 -5.69 11.51
N ASN A 38 -15.19 -4.41 11.54
CA ASN A 38 -15.70 -3.74 10.34
C ASN A 38 -14.52 -3.33 9.46
N GLY A 39 -14.61 -3.52 8.14
CA GLY A 39 -13.58 -3.13 7.17
C GLY A 39 -13.19 -1.65 7.24
N GLN A 40 -14.08 -0.77 7.69
CA GLN A 40 -13.76 0.66 7.94
C GLN A 40 -12.70 0.88 9.04
N ARG A 41 -12.47 -0.14 9.89
CA ARG A 41 -11.47 -0.12 10.96
C ARG A 41 -10.20 -0.88 10.59
N LEU A 42 -10.01 -1.17 9.31
CA LEU A 42 -8.80 -1.78 8.77
C LEU A 42 -8.09 -0.80 7.85
N LYS A 43 -6.76 -0.90 7.83
CA LYS A 43 -5.90 -0.17 6.90
C LYS A 43 -4.91 -1.16 6.31
N LEU A 44 -4.64 -1.05 5.01
CA LEU A 44 -3.66 -1.88 4.35
C LEU A 44 -2.29 -1.68 5.01
N PHE A 45 -1.65 -2.79 5.37
CA PHE A 45 -0.28 -2.79 5.85
C PHE A 45 0.64 -2.85 4.64
N HIS A 46 1.39 -1.78 4.41
CA HIS A 46 2.45 -1.77 3.42
C HIS A 46 3.70 -2.33 4.10
N GLU A 47 4.02 -3.59 3.82
CA GLU A 47 5.35 -4.10 4.11
C GLU A 47 6.29 -3.39 3.14
N ASN A 48 7.29 -2.69 3.65
CA ASN A 48 8.37 -2.11 2.85
C ASN A 48 9.20 -3.26 2.27
N LEU A 49 8.62 -4.03 1.35
CA LEU A 49 9.38 -4.72 0.33
C LEU A 49 10.07 -3.56 -0.39
N MET A 50 11.39 -3.45 -0.22
CA MET A 50 12.17 -2.68 -1.18
C MET A 50 11.68 -3.13 -2.56
N PRO A 51 11.41 -2.21 -3.51
CA PRO A 51 11.17 -2.64 -4.86
C PRO A 51 12.40 -3.49 -5.23
N GLU A 52 12.19 -4.80 -5.33
CA GLU A 52 13.12 -5.69 -6.00
C GLU A 52 13.16 -5.14 -7.40
N GLU A 53 14.15 -4.29 -7.64
CA GLU A 53 14.59 -3.82 -8.94
C GLU A 53 13.40 -3.62 -9.87
N GLU A 54 12.64 -2.54 -9.63
CA GLU A 54 11.85 -1.96 -10.71
C GLU A 54 12.85 -1.78 -11.83
N ILE A 55 12.83 -2.71 -12.79
CA ILE A 55 13.58 -2.62 -14.03
C ILE A 55 13.01 -1.36 -14.64
N VAL A 56 13.68 -0.24 -14.37
CA VAL A 56 13.48 1.00 -15.08
C VAL A 56 13.71 0.56 -16.52
N GLU A 57 12.65 0.51 -17.32
CA GLU A 57 12.80 0.41 -18.76
C GLU A 57 13.55 1.68 -19.16
N GLU A 58 14.88 1.59 -19.16
CA GLU A 58 15.76 2.57 -19.78
C GLU A 58 15.43 2.54 -21.26
N LEU A 59 14.45 3.34 -21.67
CA LEU A 59 14.20 3.66 -23.07
C LEU A 59 15.35 4.56 -23.51
N PRO A 60 16.27 4.09 -24.39
CA PRO A 60 17.33 4.95 -24.88
C PRO A 60 16.71 6.09 -25.69
N LEU A 61 16.89 7.32 -25.23
CA LEU A 61 16.50 8.51 -25.97
C LEU A 61 17.53 8.76 -27.07
N GLU A 62 17.16 8.53 -28.32
CA GLU A 62 17.97 8.96 -29.46
C GLU A 62 17.98 10.49 -29.54
N GLU A 63 19.18 11.06 -29.67
CA GLU A 63 19.34 12.49 -29.85
C GLU A 63 18.70 12.92 -31.17
N PRO A 64 17.84 13.95 -31.17
CA PRO A 64 17.23 14.42 -32.41
C PRO A 64 18.32 14.99 -33.33
N SER A 65 18.41 14.46 -34.55
CA SER A 65 19.28 15.03 -35.58
C SER A 65 18.71 16.37 -36.06
N TYR A 66 19.08 17.45 -35.38
CA TYR A 66 18.70 18.79 -35.82
C TYR A 66 19.58 19.17 -37.01
N THR A 67 19.09 18.99 -38.23
CA THR A 67 19.70 19.65 -39.38
C THR A 67 19.46 21.14 -39.22
N PRO A 68 20.50 22.00 -39.16
CA PRO A 68 20.29 23.43 -39.05
C PRO A 68 19.50 23.89 -40.27
N ALA A 69 18.26 24.34 -40.03
CA ALA A 69 17.42 24.97 -41.02
C ALA A 69 18.22 26.13 -41.63
N ALA A 70 18.34 26.14 -42.96
CA ALA A 70 19.01 27.20 -43.69
C ALA A 70 18.44 28.56 -43.26
N THR A 71 19.29 29.36 -42.62
CA THR A 71 19.02 30.75 -42.28
C THR A 71 18.74 31.53 -43.57
N PRO A 72 17.63 32.27 -43.68
CA PRO A 72 17.41 33.21 -44.79
C PRO A 72 18.38 34.40 -44.72
#